data_AF-A0A0A7HKJ5-F1
#
_entry.id   AF-A0A0A7HKJ5-F1
#
_cell.length_a   1.000
_cell.length_b   1.000
_cell.length_c   1.000
_cell.angle_alpha   90.00
_cell.angle_beta   90.00
_cell.angle_gamma   90.00
#
_symmetry.space_group_name_H-M   'P 1'
#
loop_
_entity.id
_entity.type
_entity.pdbx_description
1 polymer ?
#
loop_
_entity_poly.entity_id
_entity_poly.type
_entity_poly.pdbx_seq_one_letter_code
_entity_poly.pdbx_strand_id
1 'polypeptide(L)'
;ERFNEPLADEVDDRLAAWALECGFDEDEVEKIRKVRFGRLVMLAHPDCDDPDRLLIGAKLNMGWWAADDYYADDSELGADPMLLPPRLLLAMTAMDPPPPAGEFTPPLEEALAAERVLVALGSGIDYLAQYATPEQVQRTCYATFSMFVSWSAYAAWRYTDEYPPAWKYLAARQHDSFYTSMTLIDPIGGYILPADLFFEPRVRHAAFLAGTAVVMVNDLLSVAKDLADEKPPVNMVLQI
;
A
#
# COMPACT_ATOMS: atom_id res chain seq x y z
N GLU A 1 5.47 -26.98 5.10
CA GLU A 1 5.04 -25.61 5.44
C GLU A 1 6.28 -24.75 5.50
N ARG A 2 6.37 -23.70 4.70
CA ARG A 2 7.58 -22.89 4.61
C ARG A 2 7.50 -21.74 5.61
N PHE A 3 7.89 -22.01 6.85
CA PHE A 3 8.21 -20.95 7.81
C PHE A 3 9.72 -20.76 7.79
N ASN A 4 10.19 -19.62 7.29
CA ASN A 4 11.60 -19.26 7.28
C ASN A 4 11.78 -17.94 8.05
N GLU A 5 11.77 -18.02 9.39
CA GLU A 5 11.95 -16.84 10.25
C GLU A 5 13.29 -16.13 9.99
N PRO A 6 14.44 -16.81 9.77
CA PRO A 6 15.68 -16.11 9.40
C PRO A 6 15.57 -15.24 8.14
N LEU A 7 14.82 -15.69 7.13
CA LEU A 7 14.56 -14.89 5.92
C LEU A 7 13.63 -13.71 6.23
N ALA A 8 12.61 -13.92 7.04
CA ALA A 8 11.71 -12.84 7.47
C ALA A 8 12.46 -11.76 8.26
N ASP A 9 13.33 -12.17 9.18
CA ASP A 9 14.16 -11.27 10.00
C ASP A 9 15.14 -10.46 9.13
N GLU A 10 15.80 -11.11 8.16
CA GLU A 10 16.68 -10.42 7.21
C GLU A 10 15.93 -9.34 6.41
N VAL A 11 14.71 -9.63 5.95
CA VAL A 11 13.90 -8.65 5.22
C VAL A 11 13.45 -7.50 6.14
N ASP A 12 13.04 -7.80 7.38
CA ASP A 12 12.67 -6.77 8.36
C ASP A 12 13.86 -5.87 8.73
N ASP A 13 15.06 -6.42 8.86
CA ASP A 13 16.28 -5.65 9.13
C ASP A 13 16.64 -4.71 7.98
N ARG A 14 16.58 -5.20 6.74
CA ARG A 14 16.78 -4.36 5.54
C ARG A 14 15.71 -3.29 5.40
N LEU A 15 14.46 -3.62 5.70
CA LEU A 15 13.35 -2.66 5.67
C LEU A 15 13.55 -1.55 6.69
N ALA A 16 13.96 -1.89 7.92
CA ALA A 16 14.21 -0.91 8.98
C ALA A 16 15.37 0.04 8.62
N ALA A 17 16.45 -0.49 8.03
CA ALA A 17 17.55 0.34 7.55
C ALA A 17 17.08 1.31 6.45
N TRP A 18 16.30 0.83 5.48
CA TRP A 18 15.73 1.66 4.42
C TRP A 18 14.72 2.70 4.95
N ALA A 19 13.94 2.37 5.99
CA ALA A 19 13.02 3.34 6.60
C ALA A 19 13.78 4.52 7.24
N LEU A 20 14.93 4.28 7.88
CA LEU A 20 15.81 5.36 8.36
C LEU A 20 16.32 6.22 7.20
N GLU A 21 16.71 5.60 6.07
CA GLU A 21 17.13 6.33 4.86
C GLU A 21 16.01 7.19 4.27
N CYS A 22 14.75 6.78 4.41
CA CYS A 22 13.58 7.55 3.99
C CYS A 22 13.23 8.72 4.94
N GLY A 23 13.88 8.80 6.10
CA GLY A 23 13.67 9.87 7.09
C GLY A 23 12.63 9.56 8.17
N PHE A 24 12.29 8.29 8.38
CA PHE A 24 11.58 7.87 9.61
C PHE A 24 12.54 7.88 10.80
N ASP A 25 12.06 8.27 11.98
CA ASP A 25 12.88 8.28 13.20
C ASP A 25 12.98 6.89 13.86
N GLU A 26 13.81 6.75 14.89
CA GLU A 26 14.04 5.46 15.57
C GLU A 26 12.77 4.88 16.22
N ASP A 27 11.89 5.73 16.75
CA ASP A 27 10.65 5.29 17.39
C ASP A 27 9.65 4.78 16.33
N GLU A 28 9.56 5.48 15.19
CA GLU A 28 8.77 5.08 14.03
C GLU A 28 9.29 3.76 13.42
N VAL A 29 10.61 3.61 13.30
CA VAL A 29 11.24 2.38 12.80
C VAL A 29 10.98 1.19 13.73
N GLU A 30 10.99 1.40 15.04
CA GLU A 30 10.63 0.35 16.00
C GLU A 30 9.15 -0.07 15.88
N LYS A 31 8.24 0.86 15.55
CA LYS A 31 6.86 0.51 15.20
C LYS A 31 6.80 -0.33 13.93
N ILE A 32 7.52 0.07 12.87
CA ILE A 32 7.59 -0.66 11.59
C ILE A 32 8.09 -2.10 11.83
N ARG A 33 9.13 -2.29 12.66
CA ARG A 33 9.65 -3.63 13.01
C ARG A 33 8.60 -4.54 13.65
N LYS A 34 7.72 -3.98 14.49
CA LYS A 34 6.65 -4.75 15.15
C LYS A 34 5.56 -5.21 14.19
N VAL A 35 5.38 -4.52 13.05
CA VAL A 35 4.43 -4.93 12.01
C VAL A 35 4.87 -6.22 11.30
N ARG A 36 6.19 -6.51 11.27
CA ARG A 36 6.77 -7.73 10.68
C ARG A 36 6.44 -7.89 9.19
N PHE A 37 6.68 -6.83 8.41
CA PHE A 37 6.47 -6.84 6.96
C PHE A 37 7.31 -7.91 6.25
N GLY A 38 8.54 -8.17 6.71
CA GLY A 38 9.38 -9.25 6.22
C GLY A 38 8.73 -10.62 6.38
N ARG A 39 8.06 -10.86 7.52
CA ARG A 39 7.28 -12.07 7.74
C ARG A 39 6.04 -12.14 6.85
N LEU A 40 5.35 -11.01 6.66
CA LEU A 40 4.19 -10.92 5.76
C LEU A 40 4.58 -11.36 4.34
N VAL A 41 5.64 -10.77 3.77
CA VAL A 41 6.03 -11.06 2.38
C VAL A 41 6.61 -12.45 2.21
N MET A 42 7.35 -12.97 3.21
CA MET A 42 7.86 -14.35 3.19
C MET A 42 6.71 -15.37 3.13
N LEU A 43 5.61 -15.12 3.84
CA LEU A 43 4.43 -15.98 3.79
C LEU A 43 3.61 -15.79 2.51
N ALA A 44 3.52 -14.56 2.00
CA ALA A 44 2.71 -14.22 0.82
C ALA A 44 3.37 -14.63 -0.51
N HIS A 45 4.70 -14.71 -0.57
CA HIS A 45 5.48 -15.05 -1.75
C HIS A 45 6.31 -16.34 -1.52
N PRO A 46 5.64 -17.50 -1.32
CA PRO A 46 6.32 -18.75 -0.97
C PRO A 46 7.25 -19.28 -2.08
N ASP A 47 7.10 -18.77 -3.30
CA ASP A 47 7.91 -19.04 -4.48
C ASP A 47 9.23 -18.26 -4.53
N CYS A 48 9.48 -17.36 -3.58
CA CYS A 48 10.70 -16.54 -3.53
C CYS A 48 11.50 -16.72 -2.24
N ASP A 49 12.81 -16.92 -2.39
CA ASP A 49 13.80 -16.95 -1.29
C ASP A 49 14.80 -15.80 -1.32
N ASP A 50 14.76 -15.01 -2.38
CA ASP A 50 15.68 -13.90 -2.56
C ASP A 50 15.22 -12.73 -1.68
N PRO A 51 15.99 -12.37 -0.63
CA PRO A 51 15.62 -11.28 0.27
C PRO A 51 15.51 -9.94 -0.47
N ASP A 52 16.26 -9.72 -1.55
CA ASP A 52 16.17 -8.48 -2.32
C ASP A 52 14.85 -8.38 -3.07
N ARG A 53 14.37 -9.49 -3.65
CA ARG A 53 13.04 -9.51 -4.27
C ARG A 53 11.91 -9.39 -3.25
N LEU A 54 12.02 -10.07 -2.11
CA LEU A 54 11.04 -9.92 -1.02
C LEU A 54 11.00 -8.50 -0.46
N LEU A 55 12.14 -7.80 -0.44
CA LEU A 55 12.22 -6.42 0.02
C LEU A 55 11.38 -5.46 -0.85
N ILE A 56 11.11 -5.78 -2.11
CA ILE A 56 10.14 -5.04 -2.96
C ILE A 56 8.78 -5.00 -2.28
N GLY A 57 8.26 -6.18 -1.91
CA GLY A 57 6.97 -6.31 -1.23
C GLY A 57 6.98 -5.60 0.11
N ALA A 58 8.06 -5.73 0.87
CA ALA A 58 8.14 -5.15 2.21
C ALA A 58 8.14 -3.62 2.16
N LYS A 59 8.92 -3.01 1.24
CA LYS A 59 8.98 -1.56 1.04
C LYS A 59 7.64 -0.98 0.61
N LEU A 60 6.98 -1.59 -0.38
CA LEU A 60 5.71 -1.07 -0.89
C LEU A 60 4.56 -1.26 0.09
N ASN A 61 4.47 -2.42 0.78
CA ASN A 61 3.47 -2.59 1.83
C ASN A 61 3.71 -1.65 3.04
N MET A 62 4.98 -1.39 3.40
CA MET A 62 5.30 -0.39 4.43
C MET A 62 4.91 1.02 3.98
N GLY A 63 5.25 1.40 2.75
CA GLY A 63 4.88 2.71 2.19
C GLY A 63 3.37 2.92 2.11
N TRP A 64 2.60 1.91 1.71
CA TRP A 64 1.13 1.97 1.71
C TRP A 64 0.56 2.05 3.13
N TRP A 65 1.10 1.25 4.07
CA TRP A 65 0.70 1.31 5.47
C TRP A 65 1.00 2.68 6.10
N ALA A 66 2.16 3.26 5.82
CA ALA A 66 2.51 4.58 6.29
C ALA A 66 1.61 5.67 5.66
N ALA A 67 1.23 5.53 4.38
CA ALA A 67 0.26 6.44 3.78
C ALA A 67 -1.12 6.34 4.43
N ASP A 68 -1.58 5.12 4.78
CA ASP A 68 -2.84 4.88 5.47
C ASP A 68 -2.84 5.53 6.87
N ASP A 69 -1.83 5.23 7.68
CA ASP A 69 -1.69 5.75 9.04
C ASP A 69 -1.58 7.29 9.07
N TYR A 70 -0.68 7.90 8.28
CA TYR A 70 -0.43 9.35 8.34
C TYR A 70 -1.44 10.20 7.58
N TYR A 71 -2.08 9.66 6.53
CA TYR A 71 -2.98 10.44 5.69
C TYR A 71 -4.46 10.14 5.93
N ALA A 72 -4.83 8.88 6.16
CA ALA A 72 -6.23 8.45 6.17
C ALA A 72 -6.79 8.21 7.59
N ASP A 73 -6.01 7.59 8.48
CA ASP A 73 -6.55 7.03 9.73
C ASP A 73 -6.23 7.86 10.98
N ASP A 74 -4.98 8.28 11.20
CA ASP A 74 -4.56 8.87 12.47
C ASP A 74 -4.65 10.41 12.49
N SER A 75 -5.70 10.92 13.11
CA SER A 75 -5.91 12.37 13.29
C SER A 75 -4.83 13.03 14.17
N GLU A 76 -4.17 12.29 15.07
CA GLU A 76 -3.04 12.81 15.87
C GLU A 76 -1.78 12.97 15.02
N LEU A 77 -1.64 12.15 13.96
CA LEU A 77 -0.60 12.28 12.93
C LEU A 77 -0.98 13.24 11.79
N GLY A 78 -2.16 13.86 11.89
CA GLY A 78 -2.63 14.91 10.99
C GLY A 78 -3.56 14.44 9.88
N ALA A 79 -4.16 13.25 9.97
CA ALA A 79 -5.22 12.81 9.06
C ALA A 79 -6.43 13.75 9.14
N ASP A 80 -6.71 14.45 8.05
CA ASP A 80 -7.89 15.29 7.87
C ASP A 80 -8.59 14.81 6.58
N PRO A 81 -9.85 14.36 6.65
CA PRO A 81 -10.61 13.93 5.47
C PRO A 81 -10.60 14.94 4.32
N MET A 82 -10.51 16.25 4.62
CA MET A 82 -10.44 17.32 3.61
C MET A 82 -9.07 17.44 2.96
N LEU A 83 -8.00 17.01 3.65
CA LEU A 83 -6.62 17.04 3.15
C LEU A 83 -6.17 15.71 2.55
N LEU A 84 -6.94 14.63 2.70
CA LEU A 84 -6.57 13.33 2.15
C LEU A 84 -6.42 13.37 0.61
N PRO A 85 -7.41 13.83 -0.20
CA PRO A 85 -7.25 13.85 -1.65
C PRO A 85 -6.02 14.63 -2.17
N PRO A 86 -5.71 15.86 -1.70
CA PRO A 86 -4.50 16.55 -2.16
C PRO A 86 -3.20 15.89 -1.69
N ARG A 87 -3.17 15.21 -0.54
CA ARG A 87 -1.99 14.42 -0.13
C ARG A 87 -1.80 13.18 -1.00
N LEU A 88 -2.89 12.48 -1.33
CA LEU A 88 -2.85 11.33 -2.24
C LEU A 88 -2.39 11.73 -3.64
N LEU A 89 -2.70 12.94 -4.12
CA LEU A 89 -2.14 13.47 -5.36
C LEU A 89 -0.61 13.55 -5.34
N LEU A 90 -0.02 14.02 -4.22
CA LEU A 90 1.44 14.05 -4.06
C LEU A 90 2.03 12.64 -3.93
N ALA A 91 1.34 11.72 -3.24
CA ALA A 91 1.71 10.30 -3.17
C ALA A 91 1.74 9.66 -4.57
N MET A 92 0.73 9.92 -5.40
CA MET A 92 0.72 9.48 -6.80
C MET A 92 1.90 10.07 -7.58
N THR A 93 2.18 11.36 -7.36
CA THR A 93 3.28 12.08 -8.02
C THR A 93 4.66 11.55 -7.61
N ALA A 94 4.82 11.11 -6.35
CA ALA A 94 6.05 10.47 -5.88
C ALA A 94 6.29 9.12 -6.59
N MET A 95 5.23 8.38 -6.89
CA MET A 95 5.31 7.07 -7.54
C MET A 95 5.41 7.15 -9.07
N ASP A 96 4.79 8.14 -9.69
CA ASP A 96 4.79 8.37 -11.15
C ASP A 96 4.99 9.87 -11.44
N PRO A 97 6.26 10.34 -11.41
CA PRO A 97 6.57 11.76 -11.50
C PRO A 97 6.27 12.32 -12.91
N PRO A 98 5.82 13.58 -13.00
CA PRO A 98 5.60 14.22 -14.29
C PRO A 98 6.93 14.45 -15.04
N PRO A 99 6.88 14.61 -16.36
CA PRO A 99 8.04 15.08 -17.12
C PRO A 99 8.56 16.43 -16.58
N PRO A 100 9.87 16.71 -16.68
CA PRO A 100 10.44 17.98 -16.23
C PRO A 100 9.75 19.19 -16.87
N ALA A 101 9.46 20.22 -16.06
CA ALA A 101 8.74 21.42 -16.42
C ALA A 101 9.53 22.71 -16.11
N GLY A 102 10.85 22.66 -16.22
CA GLY A 102 11.73 23.82 -16.03
C GLY A 102 11.72 24.31 -14.57
N GLU A 103 11.38 25.59 -14.35
CA GLU A 103 11.38 26.20 -13.02
C GLU A 103 10.36 25.59 -12.04
N PHE A 104 9.39 24.83 -12.54
CA PHE A 104 8.38 24.14 -11.72
C PHE A 104 8.84 22.77 -11.20
N THR A 105 9.91 22.19 -11.76
CA THR A 105 10.42 20.89 -11.30
C THR A 105 11.03 20.98 -9.89
N PRO A 106 11.97 21.91 -9.58
CA PRO A 106 12.61 21.92 -8.27
C PRO A 106 11.65 22.10 -7.09
N PRO A 107 10.63 22.99 -7.13
CA PRO A 107 9.66 23.10 -6.03
C PRO A 107 8.86 21.81 -5.80
N LEU A 108 8.56 21.06 -6.87
CA LEU A 108 7.91 19.76 -6.73
C LEU A 108 8.85 18.75 -6.07
N GLU A 109 10.08 18.63 -6.54
CA GLU A 109 11.08 17.73 -5.96
C GLU A 109 11.34 18.04 -4.48
N GLU A 110 11.44 19.32 -4.11
CA GLU A 110 11.55 19.77 -2.73
C GLU A 110 10.34 19.36 -1.88
N ALA A 111 9.12 19.50 -2.40
CA ALA A 111 7.90 19.10 -1.71
C ALA A 111 7.84 17.58 -1.49
N LEU A 112 8.20 16.78 -2.50
CA LEU A 112 8.24 15.33 -2.38
C LEU A 112 9.32 14.86 -1.39
N ALA A 113 10.49 15.50 -1.39
CA ALA A 113 11.59 15.17 -0.50
C ALA A 113 11.36 15.57 0.96
N ALA A 114 10.44 16.51 1.21
CA ALA A 114 10.13 17.00 2.56
C ALA A 114 9.28 16.02 3.39
N GLU A 115 8.61 15.05 2.75
CA GLU A 115 7.72 14.10 3.42
C GLU A 115 8.24 12.66 3.28
N ARG A 116 8.62 12.05 4.41
CA ARG A 116 9.14 10.67 4.47
C ARG A 116 8.24 9.60 3.84
N VAL A 117 6.92 9.77 3.88
CA VAL A 117 5.97 8.83 3.23
C VAL A 117 6.09 8.94 1.71
N LEU A 118 6.21 10.15 1.16
CA LEU A 118 6.42 10.38 -0.27
C LEU A 118 7.80 9.84 -0.70
N VAL A 119 8.84 10.06 0.10
CA VAL A 119 10.18 9.49 -0.12
C VAL A 119 10.14 7.95 -0.12
N ALA A 120 9.40 7.33 0.80
CA ALA A 120 9.24 5.88 0.87
C ALA A 120 8.50 5.32 -0.35
N LEU A 121 7.40 5.95 -0.77
CA LEU A 121 6.66 5.51 -1.96
C LEU A 121 7.49 5.63 -3.24
N GLY A 122 8.17 6.76 -3.44
CA GLY A 122 9.04 6.97 -4.59
C GLY A 122 10.23 6.00 -4.62
N SER A 123 10.98 5.91 -3.52
CA SER A 123 12.14 4.99 -3.45
C SER A 123 11.74 3.51 -3.47
N GLY A 124 10.52 3.16 -3.04
CA GLY A 124 9.94 1.83 -3.21
C GLY A 124 9.69 1.48 -4.67
N ILE A 125 9.18 2.43 -5.47
CA ILE A 125 9.02 2.28 -6.93
C ILE A 125 10.38 2.20 -7.63
N ASP A 126 11.35 3.03 -7.24
CA ASP A 126 12.71 2.95 -7.77
C ASP A 126 13.36 1.58 -7.50
N TYR A 127 13.09 1.01 -6.32
CA TYR A 127 13.56 -0.33 -5.97
C TYR A 127 12.86 -1.42 -6.79
N LEU A 128 11.53 -1.34 -6.97
CA LEU A 128 10.77 -2.24 -7.86
C LEU A 128 11.31 -2.20 -9.29
N ALA A 129 11.62 -1.02 -9.82
CA ALA A 129 12.10 -0.83 -11.19
C ALA A 129 13.44 -1.51 -11.48
N GLN A 130 14.22 -1.89 -10.47
CA GLN A 130 15.46 -2.67 -10.62
C GLN A 130 15.19 -4.14 -10.96
N TYR A 131 14.00 -4.65 -10.64
CA TYR A 131 13.64 -6.07 -10.80
C TYR A 131 12.46 -6.30 -11.76
N ALA A 132 11.72 -5.24 -12.07
CA ALA A 132 10.47 -5.30 -12.82
C ALA A 132 10.58 -4.63 -14.19
N THR A 133 9.71 -5.05 -15.12
CA THR A 133 9.55 -4.33 -16.39
C THR A 133 8.80 -3.00 -16.18
N PRO A 134 8.90 -2.03 -17.11
CA PRO A 134 8.12 -0.80 -17.03
C PRO A 134 6.60 -1.02 -16.92
N GLU A 135 6.09 -2.10 -17.53
CA GLU A 135 4.68 -2.48 -17.44
C GLU A 135 4.29 -2.93 -16.02
N GLN A 136 5.13 -3.74 -15.38
CA GLN A 136 4.92 -4.22 -14.02
C GLN A 136 5.01 -3.08 -12.99
N VAL A 137 5.90 -2.10 -13.22
CA VAL A 137 5.95 -0.86 -12.43
C VAL A 137 4.64 -0.09 -12.59
N GLN A 138 4.25 0.20 -13.83
CA GLN A 138 3.09 1.06 -14.11
C GLN A 138 1.76 0.45 -13.67
N ARG A 139 1.57 -0.87 -13.78
CA ARG A 139 0.34 -1.50 -13.27
C ARG A 139 0.28 -1.52 -11.73
N THR A 140 1.44 -1.51 -11.05
CA THR A 140 1.53 -1.36 -9.59
C THR A 140 1.13 0.05 -9.17
N CYS A 141 1.64 1.07 -9.87
CA CYS A 141 1.19 2.46 -9.69
C CYS A 141 -0.32 2.58 -9.94
N TYR A 142 -0.83 2.06 -11.07
CA TYR A 142 -2.25 2.11 -11.41
C TYR A 142 -3.16 1.44 -10.37
N ALA A 143 -2.77 0.29 -9.82
CA ALA A 143 -3.50 -0.37 -8.75
C ALA A 143 -3.52 0.48 -7.48
N THR A 144 -2.37 1.04 -7.09
CA THR A 144 -2.24 1.96 -5.95
C THR A 144 -3.10 3.20 -6.12
N PHE A 145 -3.13 3.80 -7.32
CA PHE A 145 -3.91 5.00 -7.58
C PHE A 145 -5.41 4.71 -7.52
N SER A 146 -5.83 3.53 -7.98
CA SER A 146 -7.22 3.07 -7.85
C SER A 146 -7.62 2.88 -6.38
N MET A 147 -6.71 2.36 -5.55
CA MET A 147 -6.89 2.26 -4.10
C MET A 147 -7.04 3.66 -3.46
N PHE A 148 -6.19 4.63 -3.81
CA PHE A 148 -6.28 6.01 -3.32
C PHE A 148 -7.58 6.73 -3.70
N VAL A 149 -8.14 6.44 -4.88
CA VAL A 149 -9.49 6.92 -5.24
C VAL A 149 -10.55 6.34 -4.30
N SER A 150 -10.46 5.05 -3.95
CA SER A 150 -11.36 4.45 -2.95
C SER A 150 -11.18 5.06 -1.56
N TRP A 151 -9.95 5.41 -1.16
CA TRP A 151 -9.70 6.10 0.11
C TRP A 151 -10.40 7.46 0.20
N SER A 152 -10.47 8.19 -0.91
CA SER A 152 -11.22 9.44 -1.00
C SER A 152 -12.73 9.23 -0.73
N ALA A 153 -13.28 8.07 -1.09
CA ALA A 153 -14.67 7.73 -0.77
C ALA A 153 -14.87 7.48 0.74
N TYR A 154 -13.94 6.77 1.41
CA TYR A 154 -14.02 6.57 2.86
C TYR A 154 -13.90 7.89 3.62
N ALA A 155 -12.98 8.77 3.20
CA ALA A 155 -12.85 10.10 3.78
C ALA A 155 -14.14 10.91 3.60
N ALA A 156 -14.76 10.87 2.42
CA ALA A 156 -16.04 11.54 2.19
C ALA A 156 -17.15 10.99 3.10
N TRP A 157 -17.27 9.66 3.23
CA TRP A 157 -18.23 9.02 4.13
C TRP A 157 -18.01 9.42 5.59
N ARG A 158 -16.75 9.41 6.06
CA ARG A 158 -16.38 9.86 7.41
C ARG A 158 -16.70 11.34 7.63
N TYR A 159 -16.48 12.19 6.61
CA TYR A 159 -16.76 13.62 6.66
C TYR A 159 -18.26 13.92 6.70
N THR A 160 -19.07 13.19 5.93
CA THR A 160 -20.53 13.38 5.86
C THR A 160 -21.32 12.57 6.88
N ASP A 161 -20.65 11.79 7.73
CA ASP A 161 -21.27 10.83 8.64
C ASP A 161 -22.18 9.81 7.90
N GLU A 162 -21.83 9.47 6.65
CA GLU A 162 -22.54 8.44 5.86
C GLU A 162 -21.95 7.07 6.19
N TYR A 163 -22.79 6.16 6.67
CA TYR A 163 -22.44 4.74 6.72
C TYR A 163 -23.00 4.05 5.46
N PRO A 164 -22.15 3.64 4.49
CA PRO A 164 -22.63 3.12 3.21
C PRO A 164 -23.29 1.74 3.38
N PRO A 165 -24.25 1.35 2.51
CA PRO A 165 -24.72 -0.03 2.47
C PRO A 165 -23.62 -0.98 1.95
N ALA A 166 -23.72 -2.27 2.33
CA ALA A 166 -22.74 -3.31 2.02
C ALA A 166 -22.28 -3.37 0.56
N TRP A 167 -23.18 -3.19 -0.41
CA TRP A 167 -22.79 -3.22 -1.82
C TRP A 167 -21.92 -2.03 -2.23
N LYS A 168 -22.12 -0.83 -1.64
CA LYS A 168 -21.24 0.34 -1.88
C LYS A 168 -19.89 0.12 -1.23
N TYR A 169 -19.88 -0.43 -0.03
CA TYR A 169 -18.65 -0.81 0.68
C TYR A 169 -17.82 -1.81 -0.14
N LEU A 170 -18.44 -2.90 -0.60
CA LEU A 170 -17.78 -3.91 -1.43
C LEU A 170 -17.28 -3.33 -2.77
N ALA A 171 -17.99 -2.37 -3.35
CA ALA A 171 -17.52 -1.67 -4.55
C ALA A 171 -16.25 -0.85 -4.28
N ALA A 172 -16.15 -0.16 -3.14
CA ALA A 172 -14.94 0.57 -2.75
C ALA A 172 -13.77 -0.39 -2.47
N ARG A 173 -14.03 -1.50 -1.75
CA ARG A 173 -13.06 -2.56 -1.45
C ARG A 173 -12.58 -3.35 -2.67
N GLN A 174 -13.19 -3.21 -3.85
CA GLN A 174 -12.64 -3.85 -5.06
C GLN A 174 -11.21 -3.35 -5.33
N HIS A 175 -10.99 -2.04 -5.21
CA HIS A 175 -9.71 -1.40 -5.45
C HIS A 175 -8.92 -1.16 -4.17
N ASP A 176 -9.61 -0.83 -3.09
CA ASP A 176 -9.03 -0.83 -1.76
C ASP A 176 -9.04 -2.26 -1.18
N SER A 177 -8.15 -3.10 -1.73
CA SER A 177 -7.90 -4.44 -1.21
C SER A 177 -6.45 -4.85 -1.37
N PHE A 178 -6.12 -6.02 -0.82
CA PHE A 178 -4.82 -6.65 -1.02
C PHE A 178 -4.54 -7.05 -2.48
N TYR A 179 -5.46 -6.80 -3.43
CA TYR A 179 -5.16 -6.83 -4.85
C TYR A 179 -3.93 -5.97 -5.20
N THR A 180 -3.76 -4.82 -4.55
CA THR A 180 -2.60 -3.93 -4.77
C THR A 180 -1.29 -4.66 -4.45
N SER A 181 -1.21 -5.38 -3.33
CA SER A 181 -0.03 -6.22 -3.00
C SER A 181 0.15 -7.39 -3.97
N MET A 182 -0.95 -7.92 -4.54
CA MET A 182 -0.90 -9.02 -5.52
C MET A 182 -0.30 -8.60 -6.87
N THR A 183 -0.22 -7.31 -7.20
CA THR A 183 0.45 -6.86 -8.45
C THR A 183 1.96 -7.11 -8.44
N LEU A 184 2.52 -7.38 -7.24
CA LEU A 184 3.93 -7.65 -7.00
C LEU A 184 4.31 -9.14 -7.11
N ILE A 185 3.34 -10.04 -7.29
CA ILE A 185 3.58 -11.50 -7.28
C ILE A 185 4.65 -11.90 -8.31
N ASP A 186 4.47 -11.53 -9.58
CA ASP A 186 5.42 -11.90 -10.64
C ASP A 186 6.72 -11.09 -10.64
N PRO A 187 6.76 -9.78 -10.32
CA PRO A 187 8.01 -9.10 -10.02
C PRO A 187 8.85 -9.80 -8.93
N ILE A 188 8.22 -10.20 -7.83
CA ILE A 188 8.89 -10.87 -6.72
C ILE A 188 9.27 -12.31 -7.11
N GLY A 189 8.39 -13.04 -7.81
CA GLY A 189 8.67 -14.38 -8.32
C GLY A 189 9.69 -14.42 -9.47
N GLY A 190 10.09 -13.26 -10.01
CA GLY A 190 11.09 -13.16 -11.07
C GLY A 190 10.61 -13.62 -12.45
N TYR A 191 9.32 -13.49 -12.72
CA TYR A 191 8.72 -13.78 -14.02
C TYR A 191 7.84 -12.61 -14.49
N ILE A 192 7.30 -12.73 -15.69
CA ILE A 192 6.42 -11.71 -16.28
C ILE A 192 5.08 -12.37 -16.61
N LEU A 193 4.00 -11.87 -16.01
CA LEU A 193 2.65 -12.08 -16.52
C LEU A 193 2.37 -11.03 -17.60
N PRO A 194 2.23 -11.39 -18.88
CA PRO A 194 2.00 -10.44 -19.96
C PRO A 194 0.79 -9.54 -19.72
N ALA A 195 0.89 -8.26 -20.11
CA ALA A 195 -0.16 -7.25 -19.91
C ALA A 195 -1.52 -7.65 -20.50
N ASP A 196 -1.54 -8.27 -21.67
CA ASP A 196 -2.77 -8.74 -22.31
C ASP A 196 -3.49 -9.81 -21.47
N LEU A 197 -2.75 -10.61 -20.71
CA LEU A 197 -3.30 -11.55 -19.72
C LEU A 197 -3.62 -10.86 -18.39
N PHE A 198 -2.72 -10.02 -17.86
CA PHE A 198 -2.93 -9.31 -16.61
C PHE A 198 -4.21 -8.46 -16.64
N PHE A 199 -4.45 -7.77 -17.76
CA PHE A 199 -5.63 -6.93 -17.95
C PHE A 199 -6.86 -7.68 -18.50
N GLU A 200 -6.77 -8.99 -18.74
CA GLU A 200 -7.89 -9.79 -19.20
C GLU A 200 -8.98 -9.87 -18.10
N PRO A 201 -10.27 -9.65 -18.43
CA PRO A 201 -11.31 -9.53 -17.41
C PRO A 201 -11.43 -10.73 -16.44
N ARG A 202 -11.26 -11.97 -16.90
CA ARG A 202 -11.34 -13.17 -16.06
C ARG A 202 -10.16 -13.25 -15.10
N VAL A 203 -8.96 -12.89 -15.57
CA VAL A 203 -7.75 -12.82 -14.72
C VAL A 203 -7.93 -11.73 -13.65
N ARG A 204 -8.37 -10.53 -14.06
CA ARG A 204 -8.64 -9.43 -13.13
C ARG A 204 -9.73 -9.78 -12.12
N HIS A 205 -10.84 -10.39 -12.55
CA HIS A 205 -11.91 -10.79 -11.62
C HIS A 205 -11.43 -11.85 -10.63
N ALA A 206 -10.60 -12.79 -11.05
CA ALA A 206 -10.02 -13.77 -10.14
C ALA A 206 -9.11 -13.10 -9.09
N ALA A 207 -8.28 -12.14 -9.51
CA ALA A 207 -7.41 -11.39 -8.62
C ALA A 207 -8.21 -10.49 -7.65
N PHE A 208 -9.25 -9.80 -8.13
CA PHE A 208 -10.15 -9.03 -7.27
C PHE A 208 -10.89 -9.92 -6.27
N LEU A 209 -11.40 -11.08 -6.70
CA LEU A 209 -12.05 -12.02 -5.78
C LEU A 209 -11.09 -12.47 -4.66
N ALA A 210 -9.83 -12.77 -5.01
CA ALA A 210 -8.81 -13.11 -4.03
C ALA A 210 -8.51 -11.93 -3.09
N GLY A 211 -8.29 -10.74 -3.62
CA GLY A 211 -8.04 -9.52 -2.84
C GLY A 211 -9.17 -9.20 -1.87
N THR A 212 -10.43 -9.21 -2.36
CA THR A 212 -11.62 -8.99 -1.53
C THR A 212 -11.75 -10.06 -0.46
N ALA A 213 -11.53 -11.34 -0.76
CA ALA A 213 -11.60 -12.40 0.24
C ALA A 213 -10.60 -12.19 1.38
N VAL A 214 -9.36 -11.78 1.08
CA VAL A 214 -8.34 -11.47 2.10
C VAL A 214 -8.74 -10.24 2.91
N VAL A 215 -9.31 -9.21 2.29
CA VAL A 215 -9.85 -8.04 3.02
C VAL A 215 -10.98 -8.43 3.96
N MET A 216 -11.89 -9.34 3.57
CA MET A 216 -12.94 -9.79 4.50
C MET A 216 -12.36 -10.49 5.73
N VAL A 217 -11.21 -11.17 5.59
CA VAL A 217 -10.47 -11.71 6.73
C VAL A 217 -9.86 -10.59 7.58
N ASN A 218 -9.32 -9.55 6.96
CA ASN A 218 -8.84 -8.36 7.69
C ASN A 218 -9.98 -7.71 8.48
N ASP A 219 -11.11 -7.41 7.86
CA ASP A 219 -12.31 -6.86 8.52
C ASP A 219 -12.74 -7.71 9.73
N LEU A 220 -12.73 -9.04 9.58
CA LEU A 220 -13.08 -9.97 10.66
C LEU A 220 -12.09 -9.93 11.82
N LEU A 221 -10.79 -9.80 11.53
CA LEU A 221 -9.74 -9.79 12.54
C LEU A 221 -9.56 -8.40 13.17
N SER A 222 -9.90 -7.32 12.46
CA SER A 222 -9.77 -5.94 12.94
C SER A 222 -10.99 -5.44 13.70
N VAL A 223 -12.17 -6.06 13.55
CA VAL A 223 -13.44 -5.53 14.09
C VAL A 223 -13.40 -5.14 15.57
N ALA A 224 -12.68 -5.91 16.40
CA ALA A 224 -12.55 -5.60 17.83
C ALA A 224 -11.69 -4.35 18.09
N LYS A 225 -10.66 -4.11 17.28
CA LYS A 225 -9.87 -2.87 17.27
C LYS A 225 -10.73 -1.72 16.76
N ASP A 226 -11.43 -1.91 15.65
CA ASP A 226 -12.23 -0.88 14.98
C ASP A 226 -13.35 -0.36 15.90
N LEU A 227 -14.00 -1.24 16.66
CA LEU A 227 -15.04 -0.88 17.64
C LEU A 227 -14.52 -0.11 18.86
N ALA A 228 -13.20 -0.06 19.07
CA ALA A 228 -12.59 0.73 20.15
C ALA A 228 -12.36 2.20 19.75
N ASP A 229 -12.44 2.53 18.46
CA ASP A 229 -12.39 3.91 17.97
C ASP A 229 -13.71 4.64 18.28
N GLU A 230 -13.64 5.93 18.59
CA GLU A 230 -14.82 6.78 18.77
C GLU A 230 -15.65 6.90 17.48
N LYS A 231 -14.98 6.81 16.32
CA LYS A 231 -15.60 6.78 15.00
C LYS A 231 -15.08 5.58 14.22
N PRO A 232 -15.66 4.37 14.44
CA PRO A 232 -15.20 3.16 13.79
C PRO A 232 -15.18 3.31 12.27
N PRO A 233 -14.13 2.81 11.59
CA PRO A 233 -14.09 2.77 10.14
C PRO A 233 -15.21 1.87 9.59
N VAL A 234 -15.52 2.02 8.30
CA VAL A 234 -16.48 1.15 7.64
C VAL A 234 -15.88 -0.26 7.51
N ASN A 235 -16.58 -1.26 8.05
CA ASN A 235 -16.12 -2.65 8.12
C ASN A 235 -17.29 -3.57 7.73
N MET A 236 -17.04 -4.64 6.96
CA MET A 236 -18.11 -5.54 6.52
C MET A 236 -18.84 -6.24 7.68
N VAL A 237 -18.13 -6.59 8.75
CA VAL A 237 -18.71 -7.31 9.91
C VAL A 237 -19.73 -6.44 10.63
N LEU A 238 -19.53 -5.13 10.64
CA LEU A 238 -20.45 -4.17 11.26
C LEU A 238 -21.73 -3.94 10.44
N GLN A 239 -21.81 -4.53 9.24
CA GLN A 239 -22.94 -4.41 8.31
C GLN A 239 -23.87 -5.63 8.30
N ILE A 240 -23.57 -6.65 9.12
CA ILE A 240 -24.27 -7.94 9.17
C ILE A 240 -25.01 -8.12 10.49
#